data_AF-A0AAU7JJ89-F1
#
_entry.id   AF-A0AAU7JJ89-F1
#
_cell.length_a   1.000
_cell.length_b   1.000
_cell.length_c   1.000
_cell.angle_alpha   90.00
_cell.angle_beta   90.00
_cell.angle_gamma   90.00
#
_symmetry.space_group_name_H-M   'P 1'
#
loop_
_entity.id
_entity.type
_entity.pdbx_description
1 polymer ?
#
loop_
_entity_poly.entity_id
_entity_poly.type
_entity_poly.pdbx_seq_one_letter_code
_entity_poly.pdbx_strand_id
1 'polypeptide(L)'
;MLHHPVPGRIAALLMAMSALAAPAAAAEARPGAGASVRACPALGAGFYALPGSDTCVKIGGRARYESGYASSAPRGAASTGSRATGMAFVDSRTQTEAGPLRAYVRVGVSRGLGATPPGLTSR
;
A
#
# COMPACT_ATOMS: atom_id res chain seq x y z
N MET A 1 25.32 22.58 43.21
CA MET A 1 24.32 21.49 43.25
C MET A 1 22.97 22.10 43.63
N LEU A 2 22.20 22.60 42.66
CA LEU A 2 20.82 23.05 42.91
C LEU A 2 19.89 21.86 42.67
N HIS A 3 19.39 21.25 43.75
CA HIS A 3 18.27 20.31 43.70
C HIS A 3 16.98 21.13 43.62
N HIS A 4 16.33 21.17 42.45
CA HIS A 4 14.97 21.69 42.33
C HIS A 4 13.97 20.60 42.74
N PRO A 5 13.09 20.81 43.73
CA PRO A 5 12.04 19.87 44.06
C PRO A 5 10.98 19.88 42.96
N VAL A 6 10.77 18.73 42.31
CA VAL A 6 9.69 18.54 41.32
C VAL A 6 8.34 18.63 42.05
N PRO A 7 7.43 19.55 41.67
CA PRO A 7 6.12 19.65 42.31
C PRO A 7 5.31 18.38 42.03
N GLY A 8 4.74 17.77 43.08
CA GLY A 8 4.13 16.42 43.06
C GLY A 8 3.06 16.13 42.00
N ARG A 9 2.58 17.16 41.28
CA ARG A 9 1.69 17.02 40.11
C ARG A 9 2.38 16.35 38.92
N ILE A 10 3.68 16.57 38.74
CA ILE A 10 4.47 15.97 37.65
C ILE A 10 4.74 14.49 37.95
N ALA A 11 4.97 14.13 39.21
CA ALA A 11 5.17 12.75 39.64
C ALA A 11 3.91 11.88 39.44
N ALA A 12 2.73 12.44 39.71
CA ALA A 12 1.46 11.74 39.49
C ALA A 12 1.17 11.49 38.00
N LEU A 13 1.52 12.43 37.11
CA LEU A 13 1.37 12.27 35.67
C LEU A 13 2.27 11.15 35.12
N LEU A 14 3.50 11.04 35.64
CA LEU A 14 4.47 10.03 35.22
C LEU A 14 4.04 8.61 35.65
N MET A 15 3.44 8.46 36.84
CA MET A 15 2.92 7.18 37.34
C MET A 15 1.68 6.69 36.57
N ALA A 16 0.82 7.61 36.09
CA ALA A 16 -0.36 7.24 35.30
C ALA A 16 0.01 6.71 33.89
N MET A 17 1.11 7.20 33.32
CA MET A 17 1.59 6.76 32.00
C MET A 17 2.18 5.34 32.00
N SER A 18 2.68 4.86 33.14
CA SER A 18 3.19 3.47 33.25
C SER A 18 2.10 2.40 33.27
N ALA A 19 0.84 2.75 33.53
CA ALA A 19 -0.27 1.78 33.62
C ALA A 19 -0.97 1.51 32.28
N LEU A 20 -0.70 2.30 31.22
CA LEU A 20 -1.27 2.08 29.88
C LEU A 20 -0.41 1.18 28.98
N ALA A 21 0.73 0.71 29.46
CA ALA A 21 1.47 -0.36 28.79
C ALA A 21 0.80 -1.71 29.10
N ALA A 22 -0.44 -1.88 28.64
CA ALA A 22 -0.94 -3.22 28.40
C ALA A 22 0.06 -3.85 27.42
N PRO A 23 0.70 -4.99 27.76
CA PRO A 23 1.31 -5.78 26.71
C PRO A 23 0.12 -6.13 25.81
N ALA A 24 0.05 -5.51 24.64
CA ALA A 24 -0.63 -6.17 23.55
C ALA A 24 0.03 -7.55 23.54
N ALA A 25 -0.73 -8.56 23.96
CA ALA A 25 -0.46 -9.92 23.53
C ALA A 25 -0.67 -9.87 22.02
N ALA A 26 0.29 -9.26 21.31
CA ALA A 26 0.71 -9.74 20.04
C ALA A 26 0.94 -11.21 20.33
N ALA A 27 -0.04 -12.03 19.93
CA ALA A 27 0.25 -13.41 19.65
C ALA A 27 1.50 -13.30 18.78
N GLU A 28 2.65 -13.61 19.37
CA GLU A 28 3.86 -13.77 18.61
C GLU A 28 3.51 -14.92 17.69
N ALA A 29 3.04 -14.58 16.49
CA ALA A 29 3.31 -15.36 15.32
C ALA A 29 4.83 -15.32 15.22
N ARG A 30 5.49 -16.13 16.06
CA ARG A 30 6.88 -16.52 15.94
C ARG A 30 6.95 -16.90 14.48
N PRO A 31 7.59 -16.11 13.60
CA PRO A 31 7.64 -16.45 12.20
C PRO A 31 8.47 -17.73 12.22
N GLY A 32 7.79 -18.87 12.16
CA GLY A 32 8.45 -20.14 11.95
C GLY A 32 9.32 -19.90 10.73
N ALA A 33 10.60 -20.24 10.82
CA ALA A 33 11.61 -19.97 9.81
C ALA A 33 11.35 -20.70 8.47
N GLY A 34 10.10 -20.94 8.06
CA GLY A 34 9.69 -21.73 6.91
C GLY A 34 8.58 -21.14 6.03
N ALA A 35 7.94 -20.02 6.37
CA ALA A 35 6.90 -19.43 5.53
C ALA A 35 7.46 -18.41 4.52
N SER A 36 8.55 -18.77 3.83
CA SER A 36 9.07 -17.95 2.73
C SER A 36 8.20 -18.17 1.50
N VAL A 37 7.79 -17.06 0.86
CA VAL A 37 7.03 -17.12 -0.40
C VAL A 37 7.93 -17.72 -1.48
N ARG A 38 7.46 -18.75 -2.17
CA ARG A 38 8.23 -19.46 -3.20
C ARG A 38 7.81 -18.98 -4.58
N ALA A 39 8.73 -18.95 -5.54
CA ALA A 39 8.36 -18.72 -6.94
C ALA A 39 7.45 -19.87 -7.43
N CYS A 40 6.43 -19.53 -8.21
CA CYS A 40 5.52 -20.49 -8.84
C CYS A 40 5.69 -20.43 -10.37
N PRO A 41 6.78 -21.02 -10.92
CA PRO A 41 7.09 -20.91 -12.35
C PRO A 41 6.06 -21.62 -13.24
N ALA A 42 5.31 -22.59 -12.72
CA ALA A 42 4.28 -23.34 -13.45
C ALA A 42 3.18 -22.44 -14.03
N LEU A 43 2.88 -21.30 -13.40
CA LEU A 43 1.86 -20.34 -13.86
C LEU A 43 2.44 -19.12 -14.57
N GLY A 44 3.76 -19.10 -14.75
CA GLY A 44 4.50 -18.03 -15.42
C GLY A 44 5.19 -17.06 -14.48
N ALA A 45 5.96 -16.14 -15.07
CA ALA A 45 6.79 -15.21 -14.33
C ALA A 45 5.97 -14.25 -13.44
N GLY A 46 6.47 -14.01 -12.23
CA GLY A 46 5.86 -13.11 -11.24
C GLY A 46 4.73 -13.72 -10.42
N PHE A 47 4.47 -15.03 -10.55
CA PHE A 47 3.62 -15.77 -9.61
C PHE A 47 4.42 -16.32 -8.44
N TYR A 48 3.82 -16.27 -7.26
CA TYR A 48 4.39 -16.75 -6.02
C TYR A 48 3.39 -17.64 -5.28
N ALA A 49 3.85 -18.77 -4.76
CA ALA A 49 3.02 -19.69 -4.00
C ALA A 49 2.79 -19.19 -2.58
N LEU A 50 1.53 -19.22 -2.12
CA LEU A 50 1.17 -18.90 -0.75
C LEU A 50 1.62 -20.04 0.18
N PRO A 51 2.28 -19.73 1.31
CA PRO A 51 2.65 -20.75 2.28
C PRO A 51 1.39 -21.43 2.82
N GLY A 52 1.40 -22.77 2.87
CA GLY A 52 0.28 -23.57 3.38
C GLY A 52 -0.83 -23.88 2.36
N SER A 53 -0.65 -23.56 1.08
CA SER A 53 -1.59 -23.95 0.02
C SER A 53 -0.91 -24.10 -1.35
N ASP A 54 -1.58 -24.76 -2.30
CA ASP A 54 -1.16 -24.82 -3.71
C ASP A 54 -1.63 -23.61 -4.53
N THR A 55 -1.95 -22.50 -3.86
CA THR A 55 -2.43 -21.28 -4.50
C THR A 55 -1.27 -20.39 -4.90
N CYS A 56 -1.17 -20.07 -6.19
CA CYS A 56 -0.20 -19.14 -6.72
C CYS A 56 -0.84 -17.78 -6.95
N VAL A 57 -0.16 -16.72 -6.50
CA VAL A 57 -0.65 -15.33 -6.58
C VAL A 57 0.36 -14.46 -7.32
N LYS A 58 -0.16 -13.58 -8.18
CA LYS A 58 0.58 -12.51 -8.82
C LYS A 58 -0.05 -11.18 -8.47
N ILE A 59 0.76 -10.28 -7.93
CA ILE A 59 0.39 -8.90 -7.64
C ILE A 59 1.19 -8.00 -8.58
N GLY A 60 0.53 -7.03 -9.18
CA GLY A 60 1.19 -6.09 -10.06
C GLY A 60 0.34 -4.87 -10.32
N GLY A 61 0.84 -3.99 -11.17
CA GLY A 61 0.17 -2.73 -11.45
C GLY A 61 0.99 -1.81 -12.33
N ARG A 62 0.47 -0.61 -12.52
CA ARG A 62 1.15 0.51 -13.17
C ARG A 62 0.82 1.82 -12.45
N ALA A 63 1.82 2.69 -12.36
CA ALA A 63 1.64 4.06 -11.92
C ALA A 63 2.11 5.00 -13.03
N ARG A 64 1.35 6.05 -13.29
CA ARG A 64 1.65 7.07 -14.29
C ARG A 64 1.42 8.44 -13.69
N TYR A 65 2.44 9.29 -13.77
CA TYR A 65 2.33 10.70 -13.46
C TYR A 65 2.63 11.49 -14.71
N GLU A 66 1.81 12.50 -14.97
CA GLU A 66 1.95 13.36 -16.12
C GLU A 66 1.69 14.80 -15.67
N SER A 67 2.49 15.73 -16.15
CA SER A 67 2.33 17.16 -15.90
C SER A 67 2.50 17.94 -17.20
N GLY A 68 1.93 19.13 -17.25
CA GLY A 68 2.08 19.99 -18.41
C GLY A 68 1.75 21.43 -18.13
N TYR A 69 2.06 22.26 -19.13
CA TYR A 69 1.86 23.69 -19.13
C TYR A 69 1.08 24.11 -20.38
N ALA A 70 0.07 24.95 -20.20
CA ALA A 70 -0.70 25.56 -21.26
C ALA A 70 -0.20 26.99 -21.48
N SER A 71 0.44 27.22 -22.63
CA SER A 71 0.99 28.52 -23.03
C SER A 71 -0.07 29.60 -23.27
N SER A 72 -1.32 29.20 -23.50
CA SER A 72 -2.45 30.08 -23.77
C SER A 72 -3.63 29.72 -22.86
N ALA A 73 -3.42 29.77 -21.55
CA ALA A 73 -4.49 29.59 -20.57
C ALA A 73 -5.36 30.87 -20.46
N PRO A 74 -6.70 30.75 -20.33
CA PRO A 74 -7.59 31.89 -20.10
C PRO A 74 -7.20 32.67 -18.82
N ARG A 75 -7.48 33.98 -18.78
CA ARG A 75 -7.28 34.77 -17.56
C ARG A 75 -8.10 34.19 -16.40
N GLY A 76 -7.43 33.90 -15.29
CA GLY A 76 -8.03 33.27 -14.11
C GLY A 76 -8.02 31.73 -14.11
N ALA A 77 -7.57 31.08 -15.18
CA ALA A 77 -7.38 29.64 -15.22
C ALA A 77 -5.96 29.24 -14.79
N ALA A 78 -5.81 28.03 -14.24
CA ALA A 78 -4.48 27.46 -14.00
C ALA A 78 -3.79 27.20 -15.35
N SER A 79 -2.58 27.71 -15.53
CA SER A 79 -1.75 27.42 -16.71
C SER A 79 -1.00 26.10 -16.60
N THR A 80 -0.90 25.55 -15.39
CA THR A 80 -0.29 24.25 -15.12
C THR A 80 -1.34 23.24 -14.67
N GLY A 81 -1.07 21.97 -14.91
CA GLY A 81 -1.68 20.93 -14.10
C GLY A 81 -1.01 19.58 -14.27
N SER A 82 -1.55 18.63 -13.54
CA SER A 82 -1.00 17.29 -13.43
C SER A 82 -2.08 16.25 -13.29
N ARG A 83 -1.72 15.02 -13.65
CA ARG A 83 -2.56 13.84 -13.54
C ARG A 83 -1.72 12.70 -12.99
N ALA A 84 -2.24 12.04 -11.96
CA ALA A 84 -1.73 10.80 -11.42
C ALA A 84 -2.75 9.69 -11.66
N THR A 85 -2.34 8.64 -12.36
CA THR A 85 -3.15 7.44 -12.60
C THR A 85 -2.43 6.24 -12.01
N GLY A 86 -3.15 5.40 -11.28
CA GLY A 86 -2.65 4.15 -10.72
C GLY A 86 -3.57 3.00 -11.09
N MET A 87 -3.01 1.81 -11.31
CA MET A 87 -3.75 0.57 -11.40
C MET A 87 -2.99 -0.50 -10.64
N ALA A 88 -3.70 -1.31 -9.87
CA ALA A 88 -3.18 -2.47 -9.19
C ALA A 88 -4.08 -3.68 -9.51
N PHE A 89 -3.50 -4.87 -9.52
CA PHE A 89 -4.24 -6.10 -9.69
C PHE A 89 -3.66 -7.22 -8.82
N VAL A 90 -4.52 -8.20 -8.53
CA VAL A 90 -4.19 -9.46 -7.89
C VAL A 90 -4.80 -10.58 -8.73
N ASP A 91 -3.99 -11.56 -9.14
CA ASP A 91 -4.39 -12.78 -9.85
C ASP A 91 -4.02 -13.97 -8.98
N SER A 92 -4.99 -14.74 -8.50
CA SER A 92 -4.77 -16.00 -7.78
C SER A 92 -5.24 -17.18 -8.63
N ARG A 93 -4.48 -18.26 -8.61
CA ARG A 93 -4.73 -19.46 -9.40
C ARG A 93 -4.36 -20.71 -8.59
N THR A 94 -5.23 -21.71 -8.66
CA THR A 94 -5.09 -22.96 -7.92
C THR A 94 -5.55 -24.11 -8.81
N GLN A 95 -4.81 -25.22 -8.82
CA GLN A 95 -5.26 -26.46 -9.45
C GLN A 95 -6.10 -27.22 -8.44
N THR A 96 -7.36 -27.49 -8.77
CA THR A 96 -8.26 -28.30 -7.94
C THR A 96 -8.64 -29.58 -8.66
N GLU A 97 -9.14 -30.58 -7.94
CA GLU A 97 -9.60 -31.85 -8.55
C GLU A 97 -10.73 -31.64 -9.56
N ALA A 98 -11.54 -30.59 -9.36
CA ALA A 98 -12.62 -30.20 -10.26
C ALA A 98 -12.14 -29.36 -11.48
N GLY A 99 -10.85 -28.99 -11.52
CA GLY A 99 -10.25 -28.17 -12.58
C GLY A 99 -9.53 -26.92 -12.08
N PRO A 100 -8.98 -26.11 -13.00
CA PRO A 100 -8.24 -24.90 -12.66
C PRO A 100 -9.18 -23.79 -12.15
N LEU A 101 -8.93 -23.31 -10.93
CA LEU A 101 -9.61 -22.15 -10.37
C LEU A 101 -8.76 -20.89 -10.57
N ARG A 102 -9.39 -19.79 -10.97
CA ARG A 102 -8.76 -18.46 -11.05
C ARG A 102 -9.65 -17.39 -10.41
N ALA A 103 -9.06 -16.56 -9.55
CA ALA A 103 -9.67 -15.31 -9.12
C ALA A 103 -8.79 -14.13 -9.53
N TYR A 104 -9.42 -13.05 -10.00
CA TYR A 104 -8.72 -11.87 -10.49
C TYR A 104 -9.44 -10.60 -10.07
N VAL A 105 -8.70 -9.67 -9.47
CA VAL A 105 -9.20 -8.37 -9.03
C VAL A 105 -8.28 -7.29 -9.60
N ARG A 106 -8.87 -6.21 -10.12
CA ARG A 106 -8.14 -5.03 -10.60
C ARG A 106 -8.81 -3.76 -10.08
N VAL A 107 -8.01 -2.85 -9.55
CA VAL A 107 -8.44 -1.56 -9.03
C VAL A 107 -7.66 -0.45 -9.73
N GLY A 108 -8.35 0.62 -10.12
CA GLY A 108 -7.75 1.78 -10.77
C GLY A 108 -8.10 3.07 -10.03
N VAL A 109 -7.17 4.02 -10.04
CA VAL A 109 -7.34 5.37 -9.47
C VAL A 109 -6.84 6.40 -10.46
N SER A 110 -7.53 7.55 -10.53
CA SER A 110 -7.04 8.71 -11.28
C SER A 110 -7.36 9.98 -10.52
N ARG A 111 -6.37 10.85 -10.38
CA ARG A 111 -6.47 12.16 -9.73
C ARG A 111 -5.85 13.20 -10.65
N GLY A 112 -6.51 14.35 -10.80
CA GLY A 112 -6.01 15.48 -11.57
C GLY A 112 -6.04 16.74 -10.72
N LEU A 113 -5.04 17.61 -10.91
CA LEU A 113 -4.91 18.91 -10.24
C LEU A 113 -4.62 19.99 -11.27
N GLY A 114 -5.17 21.19 -11.08
CA GLY A 114 -4.99 22.31 -12.01
C GLY A 114 -5.77 22.15 -13.32
N ALA A 115 -5.32 22.83 -14.38
CA ALA A 115 -5.87 22.62 -15.71
C ALA A 115 -5.35 21.30 -16.30
N THR A 116 -6.09 20.66 -17.21
CA THR A 116 -5.55 19.53 -17.97
C THR A 116 -4.98 20.06 -19.29
N PRO A 117 -3.65 20.31 -19.40
CA PRO A 117 -3.03 20.66 -20.66
C PRO A 117 -3.42 19.70 -21.79
N PRO A 118 -3.63 20.22 -23.01
CA PRO A 118 -3.86 19.38 -24.19
C PRO A 118 -2.64 18.46 -24.37
N GLY A 119 -2.86 17.16 -24.17
CA GLY A 119 -1.80 16.12 -24.16
C GLY A 119 -1.87 15.16 -22.98
N LEU A 120 -2.53 15.53 -21.87
CA LEU A 120 -2.66 14.72 -20.65
C LEU A 120 -3.83 13.72 -20.67
N THR A 121 -4.26 13.30 -21.86
CA THR A 121 -5.41 12.40 -22.02
C THR A 121 -5.01 10.95 -21.76
N SER A 122 -5.72 10.32 -20.83
CA SER A 122 -5.55 8.92 -20.41
C SER A 122 -5.62 7.95 -21.60
N ARG A 123 -4.48 7.56 -22.17
CA ARG A 123 -4.31 6.26 -22.85
C ARG A 123 -3.87 5.21 -21.83
#